data_AF-A0A6I4HXB4-F1
#
_entry.id   AF-A0A6I4HXB4-F1
#
_cell.length_a   1.000
_cell.length_b   1.000
_cell.length_c   1.000
_cell.angle_alpha   90.00
_cell.angle_beta   90.00
_cell.angle_gamma   90.00
#
_symmetry.space_group_name_H-M   'P 1'
#
loop_
_entity.id
_entity.type
_entity.pdbx_description
1 polymer ?
#
loop_
_entity_poly.entity_id
_entity_poly.type
_entity_poly.pdbx_seq_one_letter_code
_entity_poly.pdbx_strand_id
1 'polypeptide(L)'
;MDTVQSLVVSSPVDTGAYRASHIVSIGSGDYGVRGPETNAIQDAAIQVVKFKLGNLVYIQNNQPYAERLENGWSDQAPLGIYSTTFTYITQKYGG
;
A
#
# COMPACT_ATOMS: atom_id res chain seq x y z
N MET A 1 -0.29 -11.19 -5.89
CA MET A 1 -0.06 -11.19 -4.42
C MET A 1 1.21 -10.43 -4.06
N ASP A 2 2.28 -10.57 -4.83
CA ASP A 2 3.59 -9.95 -4.57
C ASP A 2 3.58 -8.41 -4.43
N THR A 3 2.74 -7.68 -5.15
CA THR A 3 2.78 -6.20 -5.19
C THR A 3 2.32 -5.55 -3.88
N VAL A 4 1.15 -5.94 -3.37
CA VAL A 4 0.63 -5.41 -2.10
C VAL A 4 1.44 -5.93 -0.93
N GLN A 5 1.89 -7.18 -0.99
CA GLN A 5 2.74 -7.74 0.05
C GLN A 5 4.09 -7.00 0.11
N SER A 6 4.71 -6.70 -1.04
CA SER A 6 5.93 -5.91 -1.09
C SER A 6 5.71 -4.50 -0.52
N LEU A 7 4.60 -3.83 -0.89
CA LEU A 7 4.24 -2.49 -0.39
C LEU A 7 4.11 -2.45 1.14
N VAL A 8 3.34 -3.40 1.68
CA VAL A 8 3.06 -3.47 3.11
C VAL A 8 4.34 -3.84 3.86
N VAL A 9 5.20 -4.71 3.32
CA VAL A 9 6.48 -5.07 3.96
C VAL A 9 7.49 -3.92 3.95
N SER A 10 7.55 -3.12 2.88
CA SER A 10 8.47 -1.97 2.78
C SER A 10 8.00 -0.75 3.57
N SER A 11 6.78 -0.77 4.10
CA SER A 11 6.22 0.34 4.86
C SER A 11 6.83 0.44 6.26
N PRO A 12 7.06 1.66 6.79
CA PRO A 12 7.59 1.87 8.12
C PRO A 12 6.81 1.11 9.19
N VAL A 13 7.56 0.49 10.10
CA VAL A 13 7.07 -0.21 11.27
C VAL A 13 7.61 0.52 12.51
N ASP A 14 6.93 1.60 12.87
CA ASP A 14 7.11 2.26 14.18
C ASP A 14 6.24 1.54 15.22
N THR A 15 4.91 1.67 15.11
CA THR A 15 3.91 0.86 15.82
C THR A 15 3.27 -0.22 14.93
N GLY A 16 3.67 -0.28 13.66
CA GLY A 16 3.00 -1.10 12.63
C GLY A 16 1.68 -0.53 12.11
N ALA A 17 1.20 0.59 12.67
CA ALA A 17 -0.07 1.21 12.29
C ALA A 17 -0.12 1.62 10.81
N TYR A 18 0.92 2.31 10.31
CA TYR A 18 0.96 2.74 8.92
C TYR A 18 0.89 1.56 7.94
N ARG A 19 1.66 0.50 8.23
CA ARG A 19 1.66 -0.77 7.50
C ARG A 19 0.29 -1.47 7.51
N ALA A 20 -0.41 -1.42 8.64
CA ALA A 20 -1.74 -2.00 8.80
C ALA A 20 -2.86 -1.19 8.10
N SER A 21 -2.65 0.11 7.92
CA SER A 21 -3.65 1.05 7.38
C SER A 21 -3.76 1.10 5.85
N HIS A 22 -3.02 0.27 5.11
CA HIS A 22 -3.15 0.25 3.65
C HIS A 22 -4.51 -0.30 3.20
N ILE A 23 -5.07 0.34 2.19
CA ILE A 23 -6.36 0.01 1.58
C ILE A 23 -6.14 -0.39 0.14
N VAL A 24 -6.76 -1.50 -0.26
CA VAL A 24 -6.84 -1.93 -1.64
C VAL A 24 -8.29 -1.88 -2.07
N SER A 25 -8.58 -1.21 -3.18
CA SER A 25 -9.93 -1.14 -3.75
C SER A 25 -9.89 -1.29 -5.26
N ILE A 26 -11.01 -1.71 -5.83
CA ILE A 26 -11.15 -2.01 -7.27
C ILE A 26 -12.24 -1.11 -7.86
N GLY A 27 -11.95 -0.45 -8.97
CA GLY A 27 -12.90 0.41 -9.70
C GLY A 27 -12.99 1.83 -9.15
N SER A 28 -12.94 2.01 -7.84
CA SER A 28 -12.96 3.33 -7.17
C SER A 28 -12.03 3.38 -5.96
N GLY A 29 -11.41 4.54 -5.72
CA GLY A 29 -10.63 4.78 -4.51
C GLY A 29 -11.51 4.77 -3.24
N ASP A 30 -10.94 4.29 -2.14
CA ASP A 30 -11.53 4.31 -0.80
C ASP A 30 -10.85 5.43 0.00
N TYR A 31 -11.65 6.39 0.49
CA TYR A 31 -11.18 7.56 1.25
C TYR A 31 -11.31 7.38 2.76
N GLY A 32 -11.70 6.19 3.23
CA GLY A 32 -11.76 5.87 4.65
C GLY A 32 -10.38 5.82 5.29
N VAL A 33 -10.29 6.14 6.58
CA VAL A 33 -9.05 6.00 7.36
C VAL A 33 -9.14 4.71 8.17
N ARG A 34 -8.14 3.83 8.05
CA ARG A 34 -8.10 2.56 8.79
C ARG A 34 -7.12 2.64 9.95
N GLY A 35 -7.51 2.14 11.11
CA GLY A 35 -6.65 2.03 12.28
C GLY A 35 -5.67 0.85 12.20
N PRO A 36 -4.76 0.72 13.19
CA PRO A 36 -3.78 -0.37 13.27
C PRO A 36 -4.39 -1.77 13.42
N GLU A 37 -5.67 -1.87 13.78
CA GLU A 37 -6.41 -3.13 13.95
C GLU A 37 -6.69 -3.87 12.63
N THR A 38 -6.48 -3.22 11.48
CA THR A 38 -6.78 -3.82 10.17
C THR A 38 -5.60 -4.62 9.61
N ASN A 39 -5.88 -5.80 9.06
CA ASN A 39 -4.86 -6.60 8.38
C ASN A 39 -4.86 -6.30 6.87
N ALA A 40 -4.04 -5.32 6.48
CA ALA A 40 -3.92 -4.88 5.08
C ALA A 40 -3.61 -6.02 4.09
N ILE A 41 -2.83 -7.04 4.48
CA ILE A 41 -2.50 -8.18 3.61
C ILE A 41 -3.74 -9.03 3.36
N GLN A 42 -4.48 -9.33 4.43
CA GLN A 42 -5.68 -10.16 4.35
C GLN A 42 -6.78 -9.44 3.55
N ASP A 43 -6.97 -8.15 3.78
CA ASP A 43 -7.92 -7.34 3.03
C ASP A 43 -7.56 -7.26 1.54
N ALA A 44 -6.27 -7.07 1.23
CA ALA A 44 -5.79 -7.12 -0.13
C ALA A 44 -6.02 -8.48 -0.79
N ALA A 45 -5.80 -9.59 -0.07
CA ALA A 45 -6.04 -10.93 -0.59
C ALA A 45 -7.53 -11.13 -0.96
N ILE A 46 -8.46 -10.61 -0.18
CA ILE A 46 -9.90 -10.66 -0.48
C ILE A 46 -10.21 -9.89 -1.77
N GLN A 47 -9.60 -8.73 -1.99
CA GLN A 47 -9.82 -7.92 -3.19
C GLN A 47 -9.19 -8.59 -4.43
N VAL A 48 -8.02 -9.21 -4.29
CA VAL A 48 -7.35 -9.93 -5.39
C VAL A 48 -8.22 -11.08 -5.92
N VAL A 49 -9.02 -11.74 -5.10
CA VAL A 49 -9.97 -12.78 -5.59
C VAL A 49 -11.05 -12.17 -6.49
N LYS A 50 -11.40 -10.89 -6.29
CA LYS A 50 -12.38 -10.15 -7.10
C LYS A 50 -11.77 -9.49 -8.33
N PHE A 51 -10.44 -9.49 -8.44
CA PHE A 51 -9.71 -8.86 -9.54
C PHE A 51 -9.96 -9.61 -10.85
N LYS A 52 -10.27 -8.85 -11.90
CA LYS A 52 -10.26 -9.33 -13.29
C LYS A 52 -9.30 -8.48 -14.10
N LEU A 53 -8.76 -9.07 -15.16
CA LEU A 53 -7.89 -8.36 -16.08
C LEU A 53 -8.64 -7.14 -16.66
N GLY A 54 -7.99 -5.97 -16.66
CA GLY A 54 -8.59 -4.69 -17.06
C GLY A 54 -9.23 -3.89 -15.92
N ASN A 55 -9.29 -4.40 -14.70
CA ASN A 55 -9.73 -3.61 -13.55
C ASN A 55 -8.66 -2.59 -13.13
N LEU A 56 -9.09 -1.35 -12.88
CA LEU A 56 -8.29 -0.34 -12.21
C LEU A 56 -8.26 -0.64 -10.70
N VAL A 57 -7.05 -0.81 -10.15
CA VAL A 57 -6.81 -1.11 -8.75
C VAL A 57 -6.18 0.12 -8.09
N TYR A 58 -6.74 0.52 -6.96
CA TYR A 58 -6.21 1.59 -6.12
C TYR A 58 -5.56 0.96 -4.89
N ILE A 59 -4.35 1.43 -4.56
CA ILE A 59 -3.65 1.08 -3.32
C ILE A 59 -3.37 2.39 -2.60
N GLN A 60 -3.93 2.58 -1.40
CA GLN A 60 -4.01 3.88 -0.73
C GLN A 60 -3.70 3.76 0.76
N ASN A 61 -3.29 4.87 1.37
CA ASN A 61 -3.16 5.03 2.81
C ASN A 61 -3.61 6.45 3.14
N ASN A 62 -4.72 6.55 3.85
CA ASN A 62 -5.38 7.83 4.11
C ASN A 62 -5.04 8.39 5.49
N GLN A 63 -3.98 7.88 6.14
CA GLN A 63 -3.51 8.46 7.40
C GLN A 63 -3.09 9.92 7.18
N PRO A 64 -3.40 10.85 8.11
CA PRO A 64 -3.06 12.27 7.95
C PRO A 64 -1.55 12.54 7.76
N TYR A 65 -0.70 11.61 8.22
CA TYR A 65 0.75 11.68 8.11
C TYR A 65 1.33 10.88 6.93
N ALA A 66 0.50 10.22 6.11
CA ALA A 66 0.94 9.37 5.01
C ALA A 66 1.80 10.13 3.98
N GLU A 67 1.37 11.33 3.60
CA GLU A 67 2.12 12.17 2.65
C GLU A 67 3.52 12.54 3.17
N ARG A 68 3.65 12.80 4.48
CA ARG A 68 4.97 13.09 5.06
C ARG A 68 5.88 11.87 4.99
N LEU A 69 5.35 10.68 5.29
CA LEU A 69 6.11 9.44 5.21
C LEU A 69 6.54 9.12 3.78
N GLU A 70 5.68 9.41 2.80
CA GLU A 70 6.05 9.29 1.38
C GLU A 70 7.18 10.26 1.00
N ASN A 71 7.22 11.45 1.60
CA ASN A 71 8.26 12.45 1.39
C ASN A 71 9.52 12.23 2.27
N GLY A 72 9.76 11.01 2.75
CA GLY A 72 11.02 10.65 3.42
C GLY A 72 11.13 11.08 4.89
N TRP A 73 10.02 11.40 5.56
CA TRP A 73 10.02 11.78 6.99
C TRP A 73 10.21 10.59 7.95
N SER A 74 10.51 9.41 7.42
CA SER A 74 10.85 8.23 8.21
C SER A 74 12.24 7.75 7.84
N ASP A 75 13.09 7.56 8.84
CA ASP A 75 14.41 6.93 8.67
C ASP A 75 14.30 5.50 8.10
N GLN A 76 13.13 4.86 8.25
CA GLN A 76 12.85 3.53 7.68
C GLN A 76 12.37 3.58 6.22
N ALA A 77 11.84 4.72 5.76
CA ALA A 77 11.39 4.91 4.37
C ALA A 77 11.85 6.27 3.82
N PRO A 78 13.17 6.54 3.76
CA PRO A 78 13.71 7.83 3.33
C PRO A 78 13.42 8.16 1.86
N LEU A 79 13.14 7.14 1.03
CA LEU A 79 12.84 7.27 -0.39
C LEU A 79 11.33 7.21 -0.70
N GLY A 80 10.48 7.19 0.33
CA GLY A 80 9.06 6.97 0.20
C GLY A 80 8.67 5.50 0.10
N ILE A 81 7.37 5.23 0.12
CA ILE A 81 6.78 3.89 0.16
C ILE A 81 6.18 3.55 -1.20
N TYR A 82 5.30 4.39 -1.71
CA TYR A 82 4.59 4.18 -2.97
C TYR A 82 5.52 4.33 -4.17
N SER A 83 6.36 5.36 -4.19
CA SER A 83 7.34 5.60 -5.26
C SER A 83 8.29 4.41 -5.43
N THR A 84 8.86 3.94 -4.31
CA THR A 84 9.80 2.82 -4.28
C THR A 84 9.12 1.51 -4.69
N THR A 85 7.89 1.29 -4.22
CA THR A 85 7.12 0.11 -4.60
C THR A 85 6.72 0.11 -6.07
N PHE A 86 6.26 1.24 -6.61
CA PHE A 86 5.94 1.37 -8.03
C PHE A 86 7.15 1.07 -8.90
N THR A 87 8.32 1.64 -8.55
CA THR A 87 9.58 1.38 -9.25
C THR A 87 9.93 -0.11 -9.25
N TYR A 88 9.83 -0.77 -8.09
CA TYR A 88 10.07 -2.21 -7.98
C TYR A 88 9.13 -3.05 -8.86
N ILE A 89 7.84 -2.73 -8.88
CA ILE A 89 6.84 -3.46 -9.68
C ILE A 89 7.12 -3.27 -11.17
N THR A 90 7.38 -2.04 -11.61
CA THR A 90 7.68 -1.73 -13.01
C THR A 90 8.97 -2.43 -13.45
N GLN A 91 10.00 -2.48 -12.62
CA GLN A 91 11.23 -3.22 -12.94
C GLN A 91 10.99 -4.73 -13.02
N LYS A 92 10.15 -5.28 -12.14
CA LYS A 92 9.89 -6.73 -12.07
C LYS A 92 8.96 -7.24 -13.16
N TYR A 93 7.99 -6.44 -13.60
CA TYR A 93 6.90 -6.87 -14.49
C TYR A 93 6.70 -6.02 -15.74
N GLY A 94 7.34 -4.84 -15.85
CA GLY A 94 7.16 -3.87 -16.94
C GLY A 94 8.12 -4.03 -18.11
N GLY A 95 8.55 -5.27 -18.40
CA GLY A 95 9.37 -5.61 -19.58
C GLY A 95 8.54 -5.66 -20.85
#